data_AF-A0A7R9WJA2-F1
#
_entry.id   AF-A0A7R9WJA2-F1
#
_cell.length_a   1.000
_cell.length_b   1.000
_cell.length_c   1.000
_cell.angle_alpha   90.00
_cell.angle_beta   90.00
_cell.angle_gamma   90.00
#
_symmetry.space_group_name_H-M   'P 1'
#
loop_
_entity.id
_entity.type
_entity.pdbx_description
1 polymer ?
#
loop_
_entity_poly.entity_id
_entity_poly.type
_entity_poly.pdbx_seq_one_letter_code
_entity_poly.pdbx_strand_id
1 'polypeptide(L)'
;MGRIIGKALFDGQRIHNIFVPYLYKFIAGVPITLDDLKEFDPQYIDLLQQLESHDDVSALGLNFTVTENIPFSTETRTAKLFRGGKDIKVTRENLPVYEKALMRYVLFGRIRPQLTGLLCGIFEVVPRAMLSVFDPLELEVLLCGSASR
;
A
#
# COMPACT_ATOMS: atom_id res chain seq x y z
N MET A 1 10.80 -11.04 -11.60
CA MET A 1 9.61 -11.38 -10.79
C MET A 1 8.30 -11.07 -11.51
N GLY A 2 7.98 -9.82 -11.82
CA GLY A 2 6.69 -9.46 -12.47
C GLY A 2 6.36 -10.28 -13.71
N ARG A 3 7.28 -10.36 -14.69
CA ARG A 3 7.09 -11.18 -15.91
C ARG A 3 6.90 -12.66 -15.64
N ILE A 4 7.51 -13.21 -14.58
CA ILE A 4 7.34 -14.62 -14.22
C ILE A 4 5.91 -14.86 -13.73
N ILE A 5 5.39 -13.96 -12.89
CA ILE A 5 4.01 -14.00 -12.41
C ILE A 5 3.03 -13.79 -13.56
N GLY A 6 3.28 -12.82 -14.44
CA GLY A 6 2.48 -12.59 -15.64
C GLY A 6 2.48 -13.81 -16.57
N LYS A 7 3.62 -14.49 -16.74
CA LYS A 7 3.72 -15.71 -17.53
C LYS A 7 2.96 -16.87 -16.90
N ALA A 8 3.05 -17.04 -15.58
CA ALA A 8 2.28 -18.04 -14.87
C ALA A 8 0.77 -17.81 -15.02
N LEU A 9 0.31 -16.56 -14.88
CA LEU A 9 -1.07 -16.16 -15.16
C LEU A 9 -1.50 -16.54 -16.59
N PHE A 10 -0.67 -16.19 -17.57
CA PHE A 10 -0.94 -16.48 -18.98
C PHE A 10 -1.01 -17.99 -19.27
N ASP A 11 -0.17 -18.78 -18.60
CA ASP A 11 -0.10 -20.23 -18.76
C ASP A 11 -1.07 -21.01 -17.86
N GLY A 12 -1.88 -20.32 -17.05
CA GLY A 12 -2.77 -20.95 -16.06
C GLY A 12 -2.02 -21.71 -14.95
N GLN A 13 -0.77 -21.34 -14.67
CA GLN A 13 0.04 -21.91 -13.60
C GLN A 13 -0.26 -21.22 -12.27
N ARG A 14 -0.41 -22.02 -11.22
CA ARG A 14 -0.67 -21.52 -9.87
C ARG A 14 0.61 -21.10 -9.19
N ILE A 15 0.56 -20.01 -8.45
CA ILE A 15 1.65 -19.57 -7.57
C ILE A 15 1.06 -19.28 -6.19
N HIS A 16 1.52 -20.00 -5.17
CA HIS A 16 0.96 -19.91 -3.83
C HIS A 16 1.34 -18.60 -3.11
N ASN A 17 0.33 -17.92 -2.54
CA ASN A 17 0.42 -16.83 -1.56
C ASN A 17 1.45 -15.74 -1.90
N ILE A 18 1.37 -15.17 -3.10
CA ILE A 18 2.36 -14.17 -3.53
C ILE A 18 2.10 -12.79 -2.93
N PHE A 19 0.82 -12.40 -2.81
CA PHE A 19 0.45 -11.02 -2.47
C PHE A 19 -0.40 -10.93 -1.21
N VAL A 20 -0.29 -9.77 -0.57
CA VAL A 20 -1.19 -9.31 0.49
C VAL A 20 -2.54 -8.86 -0.11
N PRO A 21 -3.66 -8.98 0.62
CA PRO A 21 -5.01 -8.75 0.09
C PRO A 21 -5.20 -7.42 -0.66
N TYR A 22 -4.68 -6.32 -0.09
CA TYR A 22 -4.82 -4.98 -0.68
C TYR A 22 -4.14 -4.86 -2.06
N LEU A 23 -3.16 -5.70 -2.39
CA LEU A 23 -2.53 -5.68 -3.71
C LEU A 23 -3.44 -6.27 -4.79
N TYR A 24 -4.27 -7.27 -4.48
CA TYR A 24 -5.27 -7.77 -5.43
C TYR A 24 -6.31 -6.68 -5.71
N LYS A 25 -6.78 -5.98 -4.66
CA LYS A 25 -7.64 -4.80 -4.82
C LYS A 25 -7.00 -3.75 -5.72
N PHE A 26 -5.72 -3.45 -5.49
CA PHE A 26 -4.99 -2.46 -6.26
C PHE A 26 -4.85 -2.85 -7.74
N ILE A 27 -4.56 -4.11 -8.04
CA ILE A 27 -4.43 -4.62 -9.42
C ILE A 27 -5.78 -4.60 -10.14
N ALA A 28 -6.85 -5.03 -9.46
CA ALA A 28 -8.22 -5.00 -9.97
C ALA A 28 -8.76 -3.57 -10.16
N GLY A 29 -8.08 -2.55 -9.62
CA GLY A 29 -8.52 -1.16 -9.70
C GLY A 29 -9.59 -0.79 -8.66
N VAL A 30 -9.78 -1.63 -7.64
CA VAL A 30 -10.67 -1.37 -6.51
C VAL A 30 -10.00 -0.35 -5.57
N PRO A 31 -10.73 0.70 -5.12
CA PRO A 31 -10.20 1.65 -4.15
C PRO A 31 -9.76 0.98 -2.85
N ILE A 32 -8.65 1.48 -2.33
CA ILE A 32 -8.04 1.04 -1.08
C ILE A 32 -8.51 1.95 0.04
N THR A 33 -8.93 1.34 1.15
CA THR A 33 -9.52 2.01 2.32
C THR A 33 -8.62 1.89 3.55
N LEU A 34 -8.99 2.57 4.63
CA LEU A 34 -8.31 2.43 5.92
C LEU A 34 -8.43 1.03 6.50
N ASP A 35 -9.52 0.32 6.21
CA ASP A 35 -9.71 -1.07 6.66
C ASP A 35 -8.66 -2.01 6.05
N ASP A 36 -8.27 -1.81 4.79
CA ASP A 36 -7.20 -2.59 4.16
C ASP A 36 -5.86 -2.39 4.88
N LEU A 37 -5.60 -1.17 5.36
CA LEU A 37 -4.42 -0.88 6.15
C LEU A 37 -4.53 -1.48 7.56
N LYS A 38 -5.72 -1.47 8.17
CA LYS A 38 -5.97 -2.10 9.48
C LYS A 38 -5.70 -3.60 9.45
N GLU A 39 -6.10 -4.28 8.39
CA GLU A 39 -5.83 -5.71 8.22
C GLU A 39 -4.34 -6.00 8.00
N PHE A 40 -3.63 -5.11 7.31
CA PHE A 40 -2.21 -5.27 7.00
C PHE A 40 -1.28 -4.86 8.16
N ASP A 41 -1.58 -3.76 8.84
CA ASP A 41 -0.78 -3.17 9.91
C ASP A 41 -1.70 -2.58 11.01
N PRO A 42 -2.14 -3.42 11.97
CA PRO A 42 -3.03 -2.97 13.04
C PRO A 42 -2.45 -1.86 13.92
N GLN A 43 -1.12 -1.82 14.10
CA GLN A 43 -0.43 -0.81 14.92
C GLN A 43 -0.63 0.61 14.36
N TYR A 44 -0.90 0.70 13.06
CA TYR A 44 -1.20 1.95 12.41
C TYR A 44 -2.50 2.59 12.90
N ILE A 45 -3.51 1.77 13.23
CA ILE A 45 -4.78 2.28 13.75
C ILE A 45 -4.61 2.90 15.12
N ASP A 46 -3.78 2.31 15.98
CA ASP A 46 -3.49 2.88 17.30
C ASP A 46 -2.85 4.27 17.16
N LEU A 47 -1.94 4.44 16.19
CA LEU A 47 -1.33 5.73 15.90
C LEU A 47 -2.37 6.76 15.43
N LEU A 48 -3.28 6.38 14.53
CA LEU A 48 -4.34 7.28 14.08
C LEU A 48 -5.28 7.69 15.22
N GLN A 49 -5.72 6.73 16.03
CA GLN A 49 -6.58 6.99 17.19
C GLN A 49 -5.91 7.93 18.20
N GLN A 50 -4.61 7.77 18.42
CA GLN A 50 -3.85 8.70 19.27
C GLN A 50 -3.91 10.12 18.71
N LEU A 51 -3.65 10.30 17.41
CA LEU A 51 -3.74 11.62 16.75
C LEU A 51 -5.13 12.24 16.84
N GLU A 52 -6.18 11.45 16.63
CA GLU A 52 -7.57 11.91 16.74
C GLU A 52 -7.93 12.35 18.17
N SER A 53 -7.38 11.66 19.17
CA SER A 53 -7.64 11.93 20.60
C SER A 53 -6.97 13.21 21.13
N HIS A 54 -6.00 13.77 20.42
CA HIS A 54 -5.28 14.97 20.84
C HIS A 54 -6.03 16.27 20.50
N ASP A 55 -6.47 17.03 21.50
CA ASP A 55 -7.20 18.29 21.30
C ASP A 55 -6.48 19.27 20.35
N ASP A 56 -5.18 19.52 20.59
CA ASP A 56 -4.33 20.34 19.72
C ASP A 56 -3.26 19.50 19.00
N VAL A 57 -3.63 18.99 17.83
CA VAL A 57 -2.73 18.25 16.92
C VAL A 57 -1.54 19.12 16.48
N SER A 58 -1.70 20.44 16.41
CA SER A 58 -0.64 21.35 15.94
C SER A 58 0.52 21.43 16.92
N ALA A 59 0.25 21.24 18.22
CA ALA A 59 1.26 21.19 19.28
C ALA A 59 2.21 19.99 19.15
N LEU A 60 1.80 18.93 18.43
CA LEU A 60 2.64 17.76 18.17
C LEU A 60 3.80 18.07 17.20
N GLY A 61 3.79 19.23 16.54
CA GLY A 61 4.87 19.64 15.64
C GLY A 61 4.99 18.77 14.38
N LEU A 62 3.93 18.04 14.03
CA LEU A 62 3.91 17.17 12.86
C LEU A 62 3.86 17.97 11.56
N ASN A 63 4.44 17.39 10.51
CA ASN A 63 4.31 17.82 9.13
C ASN A 63 4.07 16.60 8.25
N PHE A 64 3.93 16.76 6.93
CA PHE A 64 3.67 15.64 6.03
C PHE A 64 4.94 14.87 5.66
N THR A 65 5.66 14.39 6.68
CA THR A 65 6.83 13.53 6.57
C THR A 65 6.76 12.37 7.57
N VAL A 66 7.54 11.31 7.31
CA VAL A 66 7.63 10.11 8.14
C VAL A 66 9.09 9.77 8.35
N THR A 67 9.46 9.50 9.59
CA THR A 67 10.77 8.95 9.91
C THR A 67 10.70 7.43 9.89
N GLU A 68 11.57 6.79 9.12
CA GLU A 68 11.62 5.33 8.98
C GLU A 68 13.05 4.83 9.20
N ASN A 69 13.16 3.65 9.82
CA ASN A 69 14.45 2.98 9.97
C ASN A 69 14.89 2.43 8.62
N ILE A 70 16.17 2.62 8.28
CA ILE A 70 16.73 2.01 7.08
C ILE A 70 16.98 0.52 7.41
N PRO A 71 16.45 -0.43 6.61
CA PRO A 71 16.67 -1.85 6.86
C PRO A 71 18.17 -2.17 6.96
N PHE A 72 18.56 -2.95 7.98
CA PHE A 72 19.95 -3.33 8.25
C PHE A 72 20.90 -2.17 8.56
N SER A 73 20.36 -1.01 8.95
CA SER A 73 21.14 0.16 9.39
C SER A 73 20.58 0.70 10.72
N THR A 74 21.45 1.36 11.49
CA THR A 74 21.07 2.13 12.68
C THR A 74 20.58 3.53 12.34
N GLU A 75 20.68 3.94 11.08
CA GLU A 75 20.25 5.24 10.59
C GLU A 75 18.75 5.29 10.31
N THR A 76 18.19 6.49 10.41
CA THR A 76 16.82 6.78 10.02
C THR A 76 16.78 7.69 8.80
N ARG A 77 15.71 7.57 8.03
CA ARG A 77 15.42 8.42 6.88
C ARG A 77 14.11 9.16 7.11
N THR A 78 14.07 10.44 6.77
CA THR A 78 12.83 11.20 6.68
C THR A 78 12.29 11.13 5.25
N ALA A 79 11.17 10.44 5.07
CA ALA A 79 10.44 10.38 3.81
C ALA A 79 9.34 11.44 3.75
N LYS A 80 9.15 12.06 2.60
CA LYS A 80 8.07 13.03 2.36
C LYS A 80 6.83 12.29 1.87
N LEU A 81 5.67 12.56 2.48
CA LEU A 81 4.39 11.96 2.05
C LEU A 81 3.97 12.47 0.67
N PHE A 82 4.25 13.74 0.38
CA PHE A 82 4.14 14.34 -0.95
C PHE A 82 5.10 15.52 -1.12
N ARG A 83 5.23 16.02 -2.35
CA ARG A 83 6.11 17.14 -2.69
C ARG A 83 5.66 18.43 -1.99
N GLY A 84 6.54 19.03 -1.18
CA GLY A 84 6.25 20.24 -0.41
C GLY A 84 5.60 19.97 0.96
N GLY A 85 5.28 18.72 1.29
CA GLY A 85 4.61 18.37 2.55
C GLY A 85 5.44 18.67 3.82
N LYS A 86 6.76 18.77 3.71
CA LYS A 86 7.65 19.10 4.84
C LYS A 86 7.36 20.47 5.45
N ASP A 87 6.91 21.41 4.63
CA ASP A 87 6.71 22.81 5.02
C ASP A 87 5.26 23.07 5.49
N ILE A 88 4.40 22.05 5.44
CA ILE A 88 3.00 22.12 5.84
C ILE A 88 2.86 21.46 7.20
N LYS A 89 2.45 22.24 8.21
CA LYS A 89 2.13 21.71 9.54
C LYS A 89 0.82 20.93 9.53
N VAL A 90 0.77 19.83 10.27
CA VAL A 90 -0.47 19.12 10.52
C VAL A 90 -1.27 19.87 11.58
N THR A 91 -2.54 20.09 11.30
CA THR A 91 -3.52 20.74 12.17
C THR A 91 -4.77 19.86 12.22
N ARG A 92 -5.68 20.15 13.15
CA ARG A 92 -6.94 19.41 13.24
C ARG A 92 -7.79 19.50 11.96
N GLU A 93 -7.71 20.62 11.24
CA GLU A 93 -8.43 20.81 9.97
C GLU A 93 -7.90 19.95 8.82
N ASN A 94 -6.57 19.72 8.78
CA ASN A 94 -5.93 18.97 7.69
C ASN A 94 -5.55 17.54 8.09
N LEU A 95 -5.85 17.11 9.32
CA LEU A 95 -5.58 15.77 9.81
C LEU A 95 -6.10 14.66 8.86
N PRO A 96 -7.33 14.70 8.34
CA PRO A 96 -7.81 13.66 7.42
C PRO A 96 -6.96 13.53 6.13
N VAL A 97 -6.36 14.64 5.68
CA VAL A 97 -5.45 14.64 4.54
C VAL A 97 -4.12 13.98 4.91
N TYR A 98 -3.63 14.25 6.12
CA TYR A 98 -2.42 13.62 6.66
C TYR A 98 -2.59 12.11 6.78
N GLU A 99 -3.69 11.65 7.36
CA GLU A 99 -4.00 10.22 7.52
C GLU A 99 -4.03 9.48 6.19
N LYS A 100 -4.71 10.06 5.19
CA LYS A 100 -4.79 9.50 3.84
C LYS A 100 -3.42 9.47 3.15
N ALA A 101 -2.62 10.52 3.31
CA ALA A 101 -1.28 10.59 2.74
C ALA A 101 -0.34 9.57 3.39
N LEU A 102 -0.42 9.42 4.71
CA LEU A 102 0.35 8.47 5.48
C LEU A 102 -0.06 7.02 5.13
N MET A 103 -1.37 6.72 5.04
CA MET A 103 -1.89 5.41 4.62
C MET A 103 -1.32 5.03 3.25
N ARG A 104 -1.38 5.95 2.29
CA ARG A 104 -0.85 5.72 0.94
C ARG A 104 0.66 5.51 0.93
N TYR A 105 1.38 6.20 1.82
CA TYR A 105 2.82 6.00 1.97
C TYR A 105 3.17 4.63 2.55
N VAL A 106 2.47 4.19 3.60
CA VAL A 106 2.69 2.87 4.21
C VAL A 106 2.40 1.74 3.23
N LEU A 107 1.26 1.78 2.54
CA LEU A 107 0.86 0.71 1.62
C LEU A 107 1.66 0.69 0.31
N PHE A 108 2.03 1.86 -0.23
CA PHE A 108 2.61 1.94 -1.58
C PHE A 108 3.92 2.71 -1.64
N GLY A 109 4.04 3.81 -0.88
CA GLY A 109 5.16 4.73 -0.97
C GLY A 109 6.51 4.11 -0.61
N ARG A 110 6.57 3.35 0.50
CA ARG A 110 7.79 2.71 1.02
C ARG A 110 8.41 1.70 0.05
N ILE A 111 7.58 1.02 -0.74
CA ILE A 111 7.97 -0.05 -1.68
C ILE A 111 7.75 0.34 -3.14
N ARG A 112 7.60 1.64 -3.43
CA ARG A 112 7.16 2.12 -4.75
C ARG A 112 8.02 1.60 -5.91
N PRO A 113 9.37 1.61 -5.85
CA PRO A 113 10.19 1.07 -6.95
C PRO A 113 9.95 -0.42 -7.21
N GLN A 114 9.88 -1.23 -6.14
CA GLN A 114 9.69 -2.68 -6.20
C GLN A 114 8.30 -3.01 -6.74
N LEU A 115 7.27 -2.35 -6.20
CA LEU A 115 5.89 -2.53 -6.64
C LEU A 115 5.69 -2.09 -8.10
N THR A 116 6.30 -0.97 -8.50
CA THR A 116 6.22 -0.51 -9.90
C THR A 116 6.87 -1.52 -10.84
N GLY A 117 8.07 -1.99 -10.54
CA GLY A 117 8.75 -3.00 -11.37
C GLY A 117 8.01 -4.33 -11.44
N LEU A 118 7.41 -4.76 -10.33
CA LEU A 118 6.56 -5.94 -10.26
C LEU A 118 5.35 -5.80 -11.20
N LEU A 119 4.58 -4.72 -11.06
CA LEU A 119 3.36 -4.48 -11.84
C LEU A 119 3.65 -4.26 -13.32
N CYS A 120 4.68 -3.48 -13.66
CA CYS A 120 5.12 -3.33 -15.05
C CYS A 120 5.44 -4.70 -15.67
N GLY A 121 6.18 -5.56 -14.97
CA GLY A 121 6.49 -6.89 -15.47
C GLY A 121 5.26 -7.80 -15.64
N ILE A 122 4.25 -7.69 -14.75
CA ILE A 122 2.98 -8.43 -14.92
C ILE A 122 2.26 -7.92 -16.16
N PHE A 123 2.12 -6.59 -16.29
CA PHE A 123 1.36 -5.96 -17.37
C PHE A 123 2.03 -6.04 -18.74
N GLU A 124 3.35 -6.28 -18.81
CA GLU A 124 4.07 -6.64 -20.03
C GLU A 124 3.61 -7.98 -20.62
N VAL A 125 3.15 -8.92 -19.78
CA VAL A 125 2.72 -10.26 -20.22
C VAL A 125 1.21 -10.36 -20.32
N VAL A 126 0.48 -9.84 -19.32
CA VAL A 126 -0.98 -9.85 -19.26
C VAL A 126 -1.50 -8.43 -19.21
N PRO A 127 -2.19 -7.92 -20.24
CA PRO A 127 -2.71 -6.57 -20.27
C PRO A 127 -3.59 -6.25 -19.05
N ARG A 128 -3.38 -5.08 -18.44
CA ARG A 128 -4.13 -4.64 -17.25
C ARG A 128 -5.64 -4.74 -17.41
N ALA A 129 -6.15 -4.44 -18.61
CA ALA A 129 -7.58 -4.50 -18.92
C ALA A 129 -8.18 -5.91 -18.75
N MET A 130 -7.38 -6.97 -18.96
CA MET A 130 -7.83 -8.35 -18.71
C MET A 130 -7.86 -8.69 -17.24
N LEU A 131 -7.05 -8.04 -16.41
CA LEU A 131 -7.03 -8.29 -14.96
C LEU A 131 -8.10 -7.48 -14.23
N SER A 132 -8.50 -6.33 -14.76
CA SER A 132 -9.53 -5.48 -14.17
C SER A 132 -10.98 -5.98 -14.31
N VAL A 133 -11.19 -7.08 -15.02
CA VAL A 133 -12.54 -7.70 -15.11
C VAL A 133 -12.84 -8.58 -13.90
N PHE A 134 -11.82 -9.01 -13.17
CA PHE A 134 -11.94 -9.83 -11.98
C PHE A 134 -12.10 -8.95 -10.75
N ASP A 135 -12.91 -9.40 -9.80
CA ASP A 135 -12.86 -8.86 -8.46
C ASP A 135 -11.55 -9.29 -7.73
N PRO A 136 -11.21 -8.68 -6.58
CA PRO A 136 -9.98 -8.98 -5.86
C PRO A 136 -9.85 -10.46 -5.44
N LEU A 137 -10.96 -11.10 -5.07
CA LEU A 137 -10.98 -12.49 -4.62
C LEU A 137 -10.83 -13.44 -5.82
N GLU A 138 -11.53 -13.17 -6.92
CA GLU A 138 -11.37 -13.90 -8.17
C GLU A 138 -9.92 -13.81 -8.69
N LEU A 139 -9.30 -12.63 -8.59
CA LEU A 139 -7.92 -12.43 -8.99
C LEU A 139 -6.95 -13.23 -8.10
N GLU A 140 -7.21 -13.29 -6.79
CA GLU A 140 -6.46 -14.12 -5.85
C GLU A 140 -6.62 -15.61 -6.20
N VAL A 141 -7.83 -16.08 -6.45
CA VAL A 141 -8.11 -17.48 -6.84
C VAL A 141 -7.47 -17.82 -8.18
N LEU A 142 -7.46 -16.89 -9.13
CA LEU A 142 -6.80 -17.06 -10.42
C LEU A 142 -5.28 -17.27 -10.27
N LEU A 143 -4.66 -16.53 -9.35
CA LEU A 143 -3.21 -16.59 -9.08
C LEU A 143 -2.81 -17.79 -8.21
N CYS A 144 -3.54 -18.01 -7.12
CA CYS A 144 -3.17 -18.94 -6.06
C CYS A 144 -3.92 -20.28 -6.15
N GLY A 145 -4.99 -20.35 -6.93
CA GLY A 145 -5.98 -21.42 -6.89
C GLY A 145 -6.97 -21.24 -5.73
N SER A 146 -8.08 -21.99 -5.76
CA SER A 146 -8.95 -22.11 -4.60
C SER A 146 -8.19 -22.81 -3.48
N ALA A 147 -8.18 -22.23 -2.27
CA ALA A 147 -7.85 -23.02 -1.09
C ALA A 147 -8.83 -24.19 -1.04
N SER A 148 -8.36 -25.41 -1.32
CA SER A 148 -9.08 -26.61 -0.92
C SER A 148 -9.18 -26.55 0.60
N ARG A 149 -10.31 -26.10 1.12
CA ARG A 149 -10.69 -26.39 2.51
C ARG A 149 -10.87 -27.88 2.67
#